data_AF-A0A0P9V274-F1
#
_entry.id   AF-A0A0P9V274-F1
#
_cell.length_a   1.000
_cell.length_b   1.000
_cell.length_c   1.000
_cell.angle_alpha   90.00
_cell.angle_beta   90.00
_cell.angle_gamma   90.00
#
_symmetry.space_group_name_H-M   'P 1'
#
loop_
_entity.id
_entity.type
_entity.pdbx_description
1 polymer ?
#
loop_
_entity_poly.entity_id
_entity_poly.type
_entity_poly.pdbx_seq_one_letter_code
_entity_poly.pdbx_strand_id
1 'polypeptide(L)' 'MEYLVILHTAQGDVRTRYPRHKQAQAIAHWQDYAATGKKASLIID' A
#
# COMPACT_ATOMS: atom_id res chain seq x y z
N MET A 1 8.50 6.91 -11.00
CA MET A 1 8.65 6.87 -9.53
C MET A 1 7.34 7.20 -8.85
N GLU A 2 6.43 6.24 -8.89
CA GLU A 2 5.16 6.19 -8.18
C GLU A 2 5.19 5.03 -7.17
N TYR A 3 4.35 5.11 -6.15
CA TYR A 3 4.20 4.05 -5.16
C TYR A 3 2.83 3.41 -5.30
N LEU A 4 2.78 2.08 -5.43
CA LEU A 4 1.55 1.32 -5.47
C LEU A 4 1.43 0.48 -4.20
N VAL A 5 0.40 0.77 -3.42
CA VAL A 5 0.00 -0.04 -2.25
C VAL A 5 -1.09 -1.00 -2.69
N ILE A 6 -0.88 -2.29 -2.44
CA ILE A 6 -1.87 -3.35 -2.68
C ILE A 6 -2.22 -3.96 -1.32
N LEU A 7 -3.50 -3.85 -0.93
CA LEU A 7 -4.04 -4.49 0.26
C LEU A 7 -4.76 -5.77 -0.17
N HIS A 8 -4.33 -6.92 0.34
CA HIS A 8 -5.00 -8.18 0.06
C HIS A 8 -6.15 -8.35 1.05
N THR A 9 -7.39 -8.30 0.56
CA THR A 9 -8.59 -8.53 1.36
C THR A 9 -9.25 -9.85 0.95
N ALA A 10 -10.13 -10.40 1.79
CA ALA A 10 -10.91 -11.58 1.43
C ALA A 10 -11.86 -11.36 0.23
N GLN A 11 -12.18 -10.11 -0.09
CA GLN A 11 -13.06 -9.72 -1.19
C GLN A 11 -12.29 -9.37 -2.48
N GLY A 12 -10.95 -9.39 -2.43
CA GLY A 12 -10.08 -9.01 -3.53
C GLY A 12 -9.02 -7.98 -3.16
N ASP A 13 -8.16 -7.66 -4.11
CA ASP A 13 -7.05 -6.73 -3.91
C ASP A 13 -7.52 -5.27 -4.07
N VAL A 14 -7.23 -4.45 -3.07
CA VAL A 14 -7.41 -2.99 -3.13
C VAL A 14 -6.09 -2.34 -3.54
N ARG A 15 -6.10 -1.61 -4.64
CA ARG A 15 -4.91 -0.99 -5.22
C ARG A 15 -4.99 0.53 -5.09
N THR A 16 -4.02 1.14 -4.42
CA THR A 16 -3.94 2.59 -4.23
C THR A 16 -2.61 3.11 -4.76
N ARG A 17 -2.66 4.05 -5.70
CA ARG A 17 -1.47 4.71 -6.26
C ARG A 17 -1.18 6.01 -5.54
N TYR A 18 0.09 6.25 -5.28
CA TYR A 18 0.61 7.47 -4.68
C TYR A 18 1.69 8.08 -5.59
N PRO A 19 1.61 9.39 -5.86
CA PRO A 19 2.68 10.08 -6.56
C PRO A 19 3.96 10.12 -5.71
N ARG A 20 5.12 10.32 -6.34
CA ARG A 20 6.44 10.33 -5.69
C ARG A 20 6.50 11.12 -4.38
N HIS A 21 5.94 12.32 -4.38
CA HIS A 21 6.00 13.24 -3.24
C HIS A 21 5.15 12.77 -2.03
N LYS A 22 4.34 11.72 -2.21
CA LYS A 22 3.53 11.07 -1.16
C LYS A 22 4.09 9.71 -0.73
N GLN A 23 5.38 9.46 -0.92
CA GLN A 23 6.07 8.25 -0.45
C GLN A 23 5.73 7.91 1.01
N ALA A 24 5.84 8.88 1.91
CA ALA A 24 5.58 8.67 3.33
C ALA A 24 4.12 8.21 3.59
N GLN A 25 3.17 8.73 2.81
CA GLN A 25 1.76 8.32 2.92
C GLN A 25 1.55 6.90 2.40
N ALA A 26 2.22 6.52 1.31
CA ALA A 26 2.18 5.15 0.77
C ALA A 26 2.72 4.13 1.79
N ILE A 27 3.87 4.45 2.40
CA ILE A 27 4.49 3.61 3.44
C ILE A 27 3.59 3.51 4.66
N ALA A 28 3.07 4.64 5.16
CA ALA A 28 2.18 4.66 6.33
C ALA A 28 0.91 3.83 6.09
N HIS A 29 0.29 3.96 4.91
CA HIS A 29 -0.91 3.18 4.56
C HIS A 29 -0.61 1.67 4.51
N TRP A 30 0.51 1.29 3.88
CA TRP A 30 0.94 -0.10 3.87
C TRP A 30 1.23 -0.64 5.29
N GLN A 31 1.94 0.14 6.12
CA GLN A 31 2.28 -0.23 7.49
C GLN A 31 1.05 -0.37 8.37
N ASP A 32 0.09 0.55 8.31
CA ASP A 32 -1.14 0.51 9.10
C ASP A 32 -1.93 -0.78 8.82
N TYR A 33 -2.07 -1.13 7.54
CA TYR A 33 -2.75 -2.36 7.17
C TYR A 33 -1.96 -3.61 7.58
N ALA A 34 -0.65 -3.62 7.40
CA ALA A 34 0.22 -4.72 7.80
C ALA A 34 0.26 -4.92 9.34
N ALA A 35 0.17 -3.84 10.12
CA ALA A 35 0.12 -3.89 11.58
C ALA A 35 -1.13 -4.61 12.11
N THR A 36 -2.20 -4.68 11.31
CA THR A 36 -3.38 -5.50 11.64
C THR A 36 -3.19 -7.00 11.37
N GLY A 37 -1.98 -7.43 11.00
CA GLY A 37 -1.65 -8.81 10.63
C GLY A 37 -2.11 -9.22 9.23
N LYS A 38 -2.59 -8.25 8.43
CA LYS A 38 -3.08 -8.51 7.08
C LYS A 38 -1.97 -8.37 6.05
N LYS A 39 -2.09 -9.12 4.96
CA LYS A 39 -1.11 -9.09 3.88
C LYS A 39 -1.28 -7.83 3.04
N ALA A 40 -0.20 -7.09 2.84
CA ALA A 40 -0.14 -5.97 1.89
C ALA A 40 1.22 -5.94 1.18
N SER A 41 1.24 -5.39 -0.04
CA SER A 41 2.44 -5.18 -0.85
C SER A 41 2.63 -3.69 -1.17
N LEU A 42 3.86 -3.23 -1.14
CA LEU A 42 4.27 -1.90 -1.57
C LEU A 42 5.21 -2.06 -2.77
N ILE A 43 4.84 -1.54 -3.93
CA ILE A 43 5.62 -1.58 -5.17
C ILE A 43 6.09 -0.16 -5.48
N ILE A 44 7.33 -0.04 -5.93
CA ILE A 44 7.95 1.22 -6.36
C ILE A 44 8.19 1.10 -7.86
N ASP A 45 7.51 1.95 -8.65
CA ASP A 45 7.56 1.98 -10.11
C ASP A 45 8.30 3.23 -10.61
#